data_AF-A0A2S9FJ49-F1
#
_entry.id   AF-A0A2S9FJ49-F1
#
_cell.length_a   1.000
_cell.length_b   1.000
_cell.length_c   1.000
_cell.angle_alpha   90.00
_cell.angle_beta   90.00
_cell.angle_gamma   90.00
#
_symmetry.space_group_name_H-M   'P 1'
#
loop_
_entity.id
_entity.type
_entity.pdbx_description
1 polymer ?
#
loop_
_entity_poly.entity_id
_entity_poly.type
_entity_poly.pdbx_seq_one_letter_code
_entity_poly.pdbx_strand_id
1 'polypeptide(L)'
;MVESLGADKYVYFGVDGPAAEAVQLAEVATESAVGENEFVARVPVHSAAAVDETLQLALDPDNVMIFDPRTGANLSVAMVDA
;
A
#
# COMPACT_ATOMS: atom_id res chain seq x y z
N MET A 1 -10.11 -7.06 6.16
CA MET A 1 -9.73 -7.87 7.35
C MET A 1 -8.99 -6.99 8.35
N VAL A 2 -9.09 -7.24 9.66
CA VAL A 2 -8.31 -6.50 10.67
C VAL A 2 -7.58 -7.49 11.58
N GLU A 3 -6.25 -7.40 11.61
CA GLU A 3 -5.40 -8.17 12.52
C GLU A 3 -4.89 -7.29 13.65
N SER A 4 -4.93 -7.77 14.90
CA SER A 4 -4.42 -7.03 16.06
C SER A 4 -3.15 -7.71 16.59
N LEU A 5 -2.00 -7.04 16.45
CA LEU A 5 -0.68 -7.58 16.81
C LEU A 5 -0.09 -6.85 18.03
N GLY A 6 -0.92 -6.66 19.06
CA GLY A 6 -0.50 -6.05 20.32
C GLY A 6 -0.49 -4.52 20.27
N ALA A 7 0.58 -3.92 19.74
CA ALA A 7 0.77 -2.45 19.73
C ALA A 7 0.04 -1.76 18.57
N ASP A 8 -0.19 -2.50 17.48
CA ASP A 8 -0.78 -2.00 16.24
C ASP A 8 -1.88 -2.94 15.75
N LYS A 9 -2.76 -2.40 14.91
CA LYS A 9 -3.66 -3.18 14.06
C LYS A 9 -3.23 -3.05 12.61
N TYR A 10 -3.38 -4.12 11.84
CA TYR A 10 -3.19 -4.17 10.39
C TYR A 10 -4.55 -4.29 9.73
N VAL A 11 -4.92 -3.28 8.93
CA VAL A 11 -6.18 -3.23 8.20
C VAL A 11 -5.89 -3.57 6.74
N TYR A 12 -6.49 -4.66 6.27
CA TYR A 12 -6.42 -5.12 4.89
C TYR A 12 -7.69 -4.72 4.16
N PHE A 13 -7.54 -4.02 3.03
CA PHE A 13 -8.66 -3.49 2.24
C PHE A 13 -8.32 -3.50 0.76
N GLY A 14 -9.36 -3.62 -0.08
CA GLY A 14 -9.27 -3.47 -1.52
C GLY A 14 -9.67 -2.06 -1.95
N VAL A 15 -9.16 -1.59 -3.08
CA VAL A 15 -9.60 -0.33 -3.71
C VAL A 15 -10.16 -0.63 -5.10
N ASP A 16 -11.29 -0.01 -5.43
CA ASP A 16 -11.87 -0.11 -6.77
C ASP A 16 -11.01 0.62 -7.80
N GLY A 17 -10.73 -0.04 -8.92
CA GLY A 17 -9.97 0.54 -10.03
C GLY A 17 -9.13 -0.47 -10.78
N PRO A 18 -8.49 -0.06 -11.88
CA PRO A 18 -7.52 -0.90 -12.55
C PRO A 18 -6.29 -1.11 -11.66
N ALA A 19 -5.71 -2.31 -11.70
CA ALA A 19 -4.43 -2.57 -11.08
C ALA A 19 -3.32 -1.77 -11.77
N ALA A 20 -2.27 -1.44 -11.02
CA ALA A 20 -1.08 -0.84 -11.61
C ALA A 20 -0.38 -1.87 -12.52
N GLU A 21 -0.05 -1.46 -13.74
CA GLU A 21 0.66 -2.31 -14.71
C GLU A 21 2.14 -1.95 -14.75
N ALA A 22 3.00 -2.86 -14.30
CA ALA A 22 4.45 -2.76 -14.45
C ALA A 22 5.05 -4.17 -14.48
N VAL A 23 6.08 -4.39 -15.31
CA VAL A 23 6.73 -5.71 -15.45
C VAL A 23 7.30 -6.17 -14.12
N GLN A 24 8.01 -5.27 -13.43
CA GLN A 24 8.61 -5.51 -12.12
C GLN A 24 7.55 -5.82 -11.05
N LEU A 25 6.35 -5.23 -11.16
CA LEU A 25 5.25 -5.51 -10.23
C LEU A 25 4.64 -6.89 -10.47
N ALA A 26 4.50 -7.30 -11.73
CA ALA A 26 3.95 -8.61 -12.08
C ALA A 26 4.83 -9.77 -11.57
N GLU A 27 6.16 -9.61 -11.60
CA GLU A 27 7.11 -10.57 -11.01
C GLU A 27 6.89 -10.70 -9.50
N VAL A 28 6.78 -9.59 -8.77
CA VAL A 28 6.58 -9.57 -7.31
C VAL A 28 5.19 -10.11 -6.93
N ALA A 29 4.14 -9.77 -7.68
CA ALA A 29 2.78 -10.23 -7.43
C ALA A 29 2.67 -11.76 -7.55
N THR A 30 3.41 -12.37 -8.47
CA THR A 30 3.47 -13.82 -8.65
C THR A 30 4.02 -14.53 -7.40
N GLU A 31 4.95 -13.89 -6.68
CA GLU A 31 5.58 -14.45 -5.47
C GLU A 31 4.84 -14.13 -4.18
N SER A 32 4.09 -13.01 -4.14
CA SER A 32 3.59 -12.44 -2.88
C SER A 32 2.22 -12.97 -2.41
N ALA A 33 1.49 -13.73 -3.24
CA ALA A 33 0.13 -14.18 -2.97
C ALA A 33 -0.88 -13.07 -2.59
N VAL A 34 -0.52 -11.81 -2.80
CA VAL A 34 -1.36 -10.62 -2.57
C VAL A 34 -2.24 -10.41 -3.80
N GLY A 35 -3.53 -10.15 -3.59
CA GLY A 35 -4.47 -9.88 -4.68
C GLY A 35 -4.17 -8.56 -5.40
N GLU A 36 -4.69 -8.42 -6.62
CA GLU A 36 -4.69 -7.13 -7.31
C GLU A 36 -5.43 -6.07 -6.45
N ASN A 37 -4.84 -4.89 -6.31
CA ASN A 37 -5.38 -3.77 -5.52
C ASN A 37 -5.69 -4.11 -4.05
N GLU A 38 -4.96 -5.06 -3.46
CA GLU A 38 -5.00 -5.33 -2.03
C GLU A 38 -3.93 -4.53 -1.30
N PHE A 39 -4.36 -3.76 -0.30
CA PHE A 39 -3.51 -2.85 0.46
C PHE A 39 -3.58 -3.16 1.96
N VAL A 40 -2.50 -2.81 2.66
CA VAL A 40 -2.41 -2.91 4.11
C VAL A 40 -2.08 -1.55 4.72
N ALA A 41 -2.85 -1.15 5.73
CA ALA A 41 -2.57 0.03 6.55
C ALA A 41 -2.32 -0.40 8.00
N ARG A 42 -1.19 0.04 8.55
CA ARG A 42 -0.93 -0.09 10.00
C ARG A 42 -1.56 1.09 10.72
N VAL A 43 -2.43 0.79 11.69
CA VAL A 43 -3.11 1.80 12.52
C VAL A 43 -2.83 1.55 14.00
N PRO A 44 -2.84 2.59 14.85
CA PRO A 44 -2.62 2.41 16.28
C PRO A 44 -3.66 1.47 16.91
N VAL A 45 -3.28 0.73 17.95
CA VAL A 45 -4.19 -0.19 18.66
C VAL A 45 -5.46 0.49 19.20
N HIS A 46 -5.36 1.77 19.59
CA HIS A 46 -6.49 2.55 20.11
C HIS A 46 -7.40 3.12 19.01
N SER A 47 -7.12 2.85 17.74
CA SER A 47 -8.02 3.21 16.64
C SER A 47 -9.32 2.42 16.71
N ALA A 48 -10.40 3.02 16.21
CA ALA A 48 -11.71 2.39 16.09
C ALA A 48 -11.78 1.35 14.96
N ALA A 49 -10.66 1.01 14.28
CA ALA A 49 -10.65 0.04 13.20
C ALA A 49 -11.24 -1.31 13.65
N ALA A 50 -12.26 -1.76 12.93
CA ALA A 50 -13.01 -2.99 13.12
C ALA A 50 -13.33 -3.64 11.77
N VAL A 51 -13.59 -4.95 11.78
CA VAL A 51 -14.02 -5.69 10.58
C VAL A 51 -15.41 -5.21 10.16
N ASP A 52 -15.65 -5.15 8.86
CA ASP A 52 -16.91 -4.71 8.23
C ASP A 52 -17.32 -3.25 8.48
N GLU A 53 -16.42 -2.42 9.05
CA GLU A 53 -16.63 -0.99 9.19
C GLU A 53 -15.83 -0.16 8.17
N THR A 54 -16.43 0.93 7.70
CA THR A 54 -15.74 1.90 6.85
C THR A 54 -14.77 2.74 7.69
N LEU A 55 -13.49 2.69 7.33
CA LEU A 55 -12.44 3.48 7.95
C LEU A 55 -11.96 4.58 7.01
N GLN A 56 -11.81 5.81 7.53
CA GLN A 56 -11.09 6.86 6.82
C GLN A 56 -9.61 6.80 7.20
N LEU A 57 -8.77 6.54 6.20
CA LEU A 57 -7.32 6.54 6.35
C LEU A 57 -6.76 7.84 5.79
N ALA A 58 -6.02 8.58 6.62
CA ALA A 58 -5.26 9.74 6.15
C ALA A 58 -4.00 9.26 5.42
N LEU A 59 -3.76 9.82 4.23
CA LEU A 59 -2.53 9.61 3.47
C LEU A 59 -1.70 10.89 3.54
N ASP A 60 -0.47 10.76 4.02
CA ASP A 60 0.51 11.86 4.00
C ASP A 60 1.23 11.89 2.65
N PRO A 61 1.03 12.92 1.81
CA PRO A 61 1.61 12.98 0.48
C PRO A 61 3.15 13.04 0.49
N ASP A 62 3.77 13.52 1.57
CA ASP A 62 5.23 13.59 1.69
C ASP A 62 5.87 12.19 1.81
N ASN A 63 5.06 11.18 2.14
CA ASN A 63 5.48 9.78 2.24
C ASN A 63 5.05 8.92 1.02
N VAL A 64 4.50 9.55 -0.03
CA VAL A 64 4.08 8.84 -1.25
C VAL A 64 5.25 8.74 -2.23
N MET A 65 5.58 7.51 -2.60
CA MET A 65 6.61 7.24 -3.62
C MET A 65 5.98 6.99 -4.98
N ILE A 66 6.50 7.65 -6.03
CA ILE A 66 6.01 7.52 -7.40
C ILE A 66 7.05 6.82 -8.26
N PHE A 67 6.62 5.83 -9.04
CA PHE A 67 7.49 5.04 -9.91
C PHE A 67 7.03 5.12 -11.37
N ASP A 68 7.99 5.14 -12.31
CA ASP A 68 7.70 4.96 -13.73
C ASP A 68 7.44 3.48 -14.02
N PRO A 69 6.24 3.09 -14.50
CA PRO A 69 5.89 1.68 -14.75
C PRO A 69 6.71 1.03 -15.86
N ARG A 70 7.35 1.81 -16.74
CA ARG A 70 8.13 1.28 -17.88
C ARG A 70 9.57 0.96 -17.50
N THR A 71 10.13 1.75 -16.60
CA THR A 71 11.55 1.68 -16.23
C THR A 71 11.78 1.19 -14.80
N GLY A 72 10.77 1.29 -13.93
CA GLY A 72 10.87 1.05 -12.50
C GLY A 72 11.59 2.18 -11.74
N ALA A 73 11.91 3.30 -12.39
CA ALA A 73 12.60 4.42 -11.76
C ALA A 73 11.71 5.08 -10.71
N ASN A 74 12.26 5.31 -9.51
CA ASN A 74 11.62 6.13 -8.49
C ASN A 74 11.74 7.61 -8.89
N LEU A 75 10.61 8.27 -9.13
CA LEU A 75 10.51 9.68 -9.55
C LEU A 75 10.32 10.64 -8.37
N SER A 76 10.09 10.11 -7.18
CA SER A 76 9.89 10.89 -5.94
C SER A 76 11.18 11.17 -5.17
N VAL A 77 12.26 10.46 -5.49
CA VAL A 77 13.60 10.86 -5.03
C VAL A 77 14.10 12.02 -5.87
N ALA A 78 14.62 13.06 -5.23
CA ALA A 78 15.36 14.09 -5.94
C ALA A 78 16.52 13.41 -6.69
N MET A 79 16.74 13.76 -7.97
CA MET A 79 17.98 13.40 -8.65
C MET A 79 19.13 13.95 -7.81
N VAL A 80 19.84 13.07 -7.11
CA VAL A 80 21.14 13.42 -6.55
C VAL A 80 22.12 13.26 -7.70
N ASP A 81 22.51 14.39 -8.30
CA ASP A 81 23.63 14.41 -9.24
C ASP A 81 24.85 13.78 -8.54
N ALA A 82 25.38 12.71 -9.14
CA ALA A 82 26.57 11.99 -8.68
C ALA A 82 27.85 12.59 -9.25
#